data_AF-A0A395N7Q3-F1
#
_entry.id   AF-A0A395N7Q3-F1
#
_cell.length_a   1.000
_cell.length_b   1.000
_cell.length_c   1.000
_cell.angle_alpha   90.00
_cell.angle_beta   90.00
_cell.angle_gamma   90.00
#
_symmetry.space_group_name_H-M   'P 1'
#
loop_
_entity.id
_entity.type
_entity.pdbx_description
1 polymer ?
#
loop_
_entity_poly.entity_id
_entity_poly.type
_entity_poly.pdbx_seq_one_letter_code
_entity_poly.pdbx_strand_id
1 'polypeptide(L)'
;PILSSPRTPLHHRIRSSFAETSSPASPAQSPDHSAHLAQQLVTYLRAQRMYVTLIERYNPGMEMPQDERIRLTARRVGMDLPAFKKELE
;
A
#
# COMPACT_ATOMS: atom_id res chain seq x y z
N PRO A 1 -20.74 -4.89 6.43
CA PRO A 1 -20.62 -3.46 6.77
C PRO A 1 -19.16 -2.97 6.66
N ILE A 2 -18.92 -1.88 5.92
CA ILE A 2 -17.59 -1.24 5.71
C ILE A 2 -16.87 -0.78 7.01
N LEU A 3 -17.54 -0.93 8.17
CA LEU A 3 -16.99 -0.69 9.51
C LEU A 3 -16.52 -1.97 10.22
N SER A 4 -16.65 -3.14 9.58
CA SER A 4 -16.29 -4.45 10.15
C SER A 4 -14.86 -4.89 9.80
N SER A 5 -14.16 -4.16 8.93
CA SER A 5 -12.77 -4.44 8.61
C SER A 5 -11.91 -4.14 9.85
N PRO A 6 -11.07 -5.08 10.32
CA PRO A 6 -10.19 -4.82 11.44
C PRO A 6 -9.27 -3.64 11.12
N ARG A 7 -9.07 -2.76 12.09
CA ARG A 7 -8.17 -1.62 11.92
C ARG A 7 -6.77 -2.13 11.61
N THR A 8 -6.15 -1.53 10.60
CA THR A 8 -4.78 -1.88 10.23
C THR A 8 -3.81 -1.46 11.35
N PRO A 9 -2.66 -2.13 11.51
CA PRO A 9 -1.64 -1.73 12.48
C PRO A 9 -1.17 -0.28 12.27
N LEU A 10 -1.19 0.20 11.02
CA LEU A 10 -0.93 1.61 10.68
C LEU A 10 -1.92 2.55 11.39
N HIS A 11 -3.22 2.23 11.35
CA HIS A 11 -4.24 3.03 12.02
C HIS A 11 -3.99 3.09 13.54
N HIS A 12 -3.55 1.99 14.16
CA HIS A 12 -3.19 1.98 15.57
C HIS A 12 -2.01 2.91 15.86
N ARG A 13 -0.98 2.88 15.02
CA ARG A 13 0.21 3.74 15.16
C ARG A 13 -0.08 5.23 14.97
N ILE A 14 -0.92 5.60 14.00
CA ILE A 14 -1.35 7.00 13.82
C ILE A 14 -2.13 7.46 15.04
N ARG A 15 -3.03 6.62 15.57
CA ARG A 15 -3.82 7.00 16.74
C ARG A 15 -2.97 7.10 18.01
N SER A 16 -1.99 6.22 18.20
CA SER A 16 -1.08 6.29 19.35
C SER A 16 -0.21 7.55 19.31
N SER A 17 0.28 7.97 18.14
CA SER A 17 1.08 9.20 18.03
C SER A 17 0.33 10.44 18.47
N PHE A 18 -0.98 10.53 18.19
CA PHE A 18 -1.81 11.64 18.70
C PHE A 18 -2.18 11.50 20.19
N ALA A 19 -2.35 10.27 20.67
CA ALA A 19 -2.65 10.01 22.09
C ALA A 19 -1.46 10.36 22.99
N GLU A 20 -0.24 10.03 22.57
CA GLU A 20 1.01 10.33 23.29
C GLU A 20 1.24 11.84 23.44
N THR A 21 0.87 12.64 22.43
CA THR A 21 0.96 14.11 22.47
C THR A 21 -0.03 14.73 23.46
N SER A 22 -1.17 14.09 23.72
CA SER A 22 -2.18 14.56 24.67
C SER A 22 -1.92 14.15 26.13
N SER A 23 -0.89 13.33 26.38
CA SER A 23 -0.54 12.88 27.73
C SER A 23 0.19 13.99 28.49
N PRO A 24 -0.29 14.38 29.70
CA PRO A 24 0.30 15.46 30.49
C PRO A 24 1.69 15.14 31.06
N ALA A 25 2.16 13.89 30.94
CA ALA A 25 3.46 13.42 31.45
C ALA A 25 4.59 13.45 30.40
N SER A 26 4.28 13.72 29.13
CA SER A 26 5.27 13.79 28.05
C SER A 26 5.92 15.18 28.03
N PRO A 27 7.27 15.30 27.91
CA PRO A 27 7.94 16.60 27.89
C PRO A 27 7.52 17.37 26.64
N ALA A 28 6.70 18.40 26.83
CA ALA A 28 6.46 19.55 25.95
C ALA A 28 6.55 19.27 24.44
N GLN A 29 5.61 18.49 23.88
CA GLN A 29 5.29 18.66 22.46
C GLN A 29 4.39 19.89 22.34
N SER A 30 4.88 20.94 21.69
CA SER A 30 4.10 22.15 21.47
C SER A 30 2.83 21.82 20.67
N PRO A 31 1.70 22.51 20.92
CA PRO A 31 0.48 22.31 20.15
C PRO A 31 0.73 22.48 18.64
N ASP A 32 1.66 23.35 18.27
CA ASP A 32 2.10 23.57 16.89
C ASP A 32 2.69 22.31 16.24
N HIS A 33 3.51 21.53 16.98
CA HIS A 33 4.08 20.29 16.48
C HIS A 33 3.00 19.27 16.10
N SER A 34 1.96 19.15 16.94
CA SER A 34 0.84 18.24 16.70
C SER A 34 0.04 18.62 15.45
N ALA A 35 -0.16 19.92 15.22
CA ALA A 35 -0.86 20.45 14.06
C ALA A 35 -0.06 20.22 12.77
N HIS A 36 1.26 20.45 12.81
CA HIS A 36 2.15 20.17 11.68
C HIS A 36 2.18 18.68 11.33
N LEU A 37 2.27 17.79 12.32
CA LEU A 37 2.20 16.34 12.13
C LEU A 37 0.88 15.94 11.45
N ALA A 38 -0.25 16.47 11.94
CA ALA A 38 -1.56 16.19 11.36
C ALA A 38 -1.63 16.60 9.87
N GLN A 39 -1.11 17.77 9.51
CA GLN A 39 -1.05 18.24 8.13
C GLN A 39 -0.18 17.34 7.24
N GLN A 40 0.98 16.90 7.74
CA GLN A 40 1.87 15.98 7.03
C GLN A 40 1.18 14.64 6.77
N LEU A 41 0.47 14.08 7.77
CA LEU A 41 -0.26 12.83 7.61
C LEU A 41 -1.41 12.95 6.60
N VAL A 42 -2.18 14.04 6.64
CA VAL A 42 -3.25 14.29 5.66
C VAL A 42 -2.66 14.33 4.24
N THR A 43 -1.52 14.98 4.07
CA THR A 43 -0.81 15.05 2.79
C THR A 43 -0.36 13.67 2.32
N TYR A 44 0.27 12.89 3.21
CA TYR A 44 0.70 11.53 2.92
C TYR A 44 -0.47 10.62 2.52
N LEU A 45 -1.59 10.66 3.23
CA LEU A 45 -2.75 9.83 2.92
C LEU A 45 -3.38 10.18 1.57
N ARG A 46 -3.43 11.47 1.22
CA ARG A 46 -3.87 11.91 -0.11
C ARG A 46 -2.94 11.38 -1.20
N ALA A 47 -1.63 11.50 -1.00
CA ALA A 47 -0.63 10.99 -1.92
C ALA A 47 -0.71 9.46 -2.08
N GLN A 48 -0.89 8.73 -0.98
CA GLN A 48 -1.03 7.27 -0.98
C GLN A 48 -2.25 6.82 -1.79
N ARG A 49 -3.39 7.51 -1.64
CA ARG A 49 -4.58 7.21 -2.44
C ARG A 49 -4.32 7.44 -3.93
N MET A 50 -3.70 8.56 -4.29
CA MET A 50 -3.33 8.84 -5.67
C MET A 50 -2.35 7.81 -6.24
N TYR A 51 -1.35 7.41 -5.47
CA TYR A 51 -0.37 6.40 -5.86
C TYR A 51 -1.03 5.07 -6.22
N VAL A 52 -1.96 4.59 -5.38
CA VAL A 52 -2.73 3.37 -5.67
C VAL A 52 -3.51 3.51 -6.97
N THR A 53 -4.22 4.62 -7.16
CA THR A 53 -4.96 4.89 -8.40
C THR A 53 -4.05 4.92 -9.64
N LEU A 54 -2.84 5.48 -9.54
CA LEU A 54 -1.89 5.53 -10.64
C LEU A 54 -1.34 4.13 -10.98
N ILE A 55 -1.03 3.32 -9.97
CA ILE A 55 -0.57 1.95 -10.18
C ILE A 55 -1.63 1.12 -10.90
N GLU A 56 -2.87 1.16 -10.42
CA GLU A 56 -3.98 0.40 -11.02
C GLU A 56 -4.19 0.80 -12.50
N ARG A 57 -4.04 2.10 -12.83
CA ARG A 57 -4.23 2.60 -14.19
C ARG A 57 -3.09 2.26 -15.13
N TYR A 58 -1.86 2.49 -14.69
CA TYR A 58 -0.69 2.40 -15.58
C TYR A 58 0.01 1.05 -15.52
N ASN A 59 -0.35 0.20 -14.56
CA ASN A 59 0.23 -1.13 -14.42
C ASN A 59 -0.83 -2.23 -14.22
N PRO A 60 -1.74 -2.41 -15.19
CA PRO A 60 -2.80 -3.42 -15.12
C PRO A 60 -2.28 -4.87 -15.13
N GLY A 61 -1.00 -5.07 -15.49
CA GLY A 61 -0.36 -6.38 -15.52
C GLY A 61 0.40 -6.76 -14.24
N MET A 62 0.33 -5.96 -13.16
CA MET A 62 1.06 -6.25 -11.92
C MET A 62 0.64 -7.56 -11.26
N GLU A 63 -0.63 -7.92 -11.39
CA GLU A 63 -1.17 -9.14 -10.81
C GLU A 63 -0.93 -10.37 -11.70
N MET A 64 -0.45 -10.18 -12.94
CA MET A 64 -0.21 -11.27 -13.87
C MET A 64 1.14 -11.93 -13.54
N PRO A 65 1.16 -13.24 -13.21
CA PRO A 65 2.39 -13.94 -12.92
C PRO A 65 3.32 -13.93 -14.13
N GLN A 66 4.63 -13.89 -13.88
CA GLN A 66 5.63 -13.76 -14.93
C GLN A 66 5.53 -14.85 -15.99
N ASP A 67 5.24 -16.09 -15.59
CA ASP A 67 5.07 -17.23 -16.50
C ASP A 67 3.93 -17.01 -17.51
N GLU A 68 2.82 -16.43 -17.06
CA GLU A 68 1.68 -16.12 -17.91
C GLU A 68 2.00 -15.00 -18.91
N ARG A 69 2.75 -13.98 -18.46
CA ARG A 69 3.25 -12.90 -19.34
C ARG A 69 4.14 -13.44 -20.45
N ILE A 70 5.06 -14.35 -20.11
CA ILE A 70 5.96 -14.99 -21.10
C ILE A 70 5.14 -15.80 -22.10
N ARG A 71 4.17 -16.59 -21.63
CA ARG A 71 3.29 -17.38 -22.50
C ARG A 71 2.47 -16.52 -23.46
N LEU A 72 1.89 -15.41 -22.98
CA LEU A 72 1.12 -14.50 -23.84
C LEU A 72 2.00 -13.79 -24.87
N THR A 73 3.23 -13.44 -24.50
CA THR A 73 4.21 -12.85 -25.42
C THR A 73 4.66 -13.86 -26.49
N ALA A 74 4.92 -15.11 -26.10
CA ALA A 74 5.26 -16.19 -27.04
C ALA A 74 4.11 -16.44 -28.04
N ARG A 75 2.86 -16.47 -27.56
CA ARG A 75 1.69 -16.62 -28.43
C ARG A 75 1.51 -15.48 -29.43
N ARG A 76 1.89 -14.24 -29.07
CA ARG A 76 1.87 -13.11 -30.00
C ARG A 76 2.78 -13.31 -31.21
N VAL A 77 3.86 -14.09 -31.08
CA VAL A 77 4.78 -14.42 -32.19
C VAL A 77 4.50 -15.80 -32.81
N GLY A 78 3.38 -16.45 -32.45
CA GLY A 78 3.04 -17.79 -32.93
C GLY A 78 3.88 -18.91 -32.32
N MET A 79 4.54 -18.66 -31.19
CA MET A 79 5.34 -19.64 -30.46
C MET A 79 4.55 -20.16 -29.25
N ASP A 80 4.43 -21.47 -29.10
CA ASP A 80 3.86 -22.08 -27.90
C ASP A 80 4.96 -22.46 -26.91
N LEU A 81 4.83 -21.94 -25.68
CA LEU A 81 5.76 -22.22 -24.61
C LEU A 81 5.51 -23.64 -24.06
N PRO A 82 6.55 -24.48 -23.91
CA PRO A 82 6.39 -25.79 -23.30
C PRO A 82 5.89 -25.65 -21.86
N ALA A 83 5.09 -26.60 -21.39
CA ALA A 83 4.66 -26.62 -20.00
C ALA A 83 5.91 -26.84 -19.12
N PHE A 84 6.32 -25.80 -18.40
CA PHE A 84 7.33 -25.94 -17.35
C PHE A 84 6.77 -26.93 -16.33
N LYS A 85 7.33 -28.14 -16.27
CA LYS A 85 7.16 -29.01 -15.11
C LYS A 85 7.76 -28.24 -13.95
N LYS A 86 6.93 -27.80 -13.00
CA LYS A 86 7.46 -27.37 -11.70
C LYS A 86 8.18 -28.58 -11.15
N GLU A 87 9.51 -28.50 -11.07
CA GLU A 87 10.28 -29.46 -10.31
C GLU A 87 9.72 -29.41 -8.89
N LEU A 88 9.23 -30.57 -8.44
CA LEU A 88 8.72 -30.77 -7.10
C LEU A 88 9.92 -30.67 -6.16
N GLU A 89 10.05 -29.55 -5.47
CA GLU A 89 10.80 -29.44 -4.22
C GLU A 89 9.83 -29.37 -3.04
#